data_AF-A0AAD7ISX9-F1
#
_entry.id   AF-A0AAD7ISX9-F1
#
_cell.length_a   1.000
_cell.length_b   1.000
_cell.length_c   1.000
_cell.angle_alpha   90.00
_cell.angle_beta   90.00
_cell.angle_gamma   90.00
#
_symmetry.space_group_name_H-M   'P 1'
#
loop_
_entity.id
_entity.type
_entity.pdbx_description
1 polymer ?
#
loop_
_entity_poly.entity_id
_entity_poly.type
_entity_poly.pdbx_seq_one_letter_code
_entity_poly.pdbx_strand_id
1 'polypeptide(L)'
;MVTEYFSVFEPELVKEHRKNRLRRKRFWAAGVNDIWAVDQHDKWKYKFGLALHTGIDPFIGFTHWLKIWWTNSNPRLVLSYYLDEVEEQGFFLMDPWCLKVILAQRILASQMATP
;
A
#
# COMPACT_ATOMS: atom_id res chain seq x y z
N MET A 1 0.84 3.74 17.50
CA MET A 1 0.89 2.48 16.71
C MET A 1 1.92 2.52 15.57
N VAL A 2 1.70 3.19 14.42
CA VAL A 2 2.71 3.19 13.32
C VAL A 2 3.83 4.22 13.53
N THR A 3 3.48 5.43 13.98
CA THR A 3 4.45 6.48 14.28
C THR A 3 5.41 6.11 15.41
N GLU A 4 4.94 5.38 16.43
CA GLU A 4 5.76 4.83 17.51
C GLU A 4 6.72 3.74 16.99
N TYR A 5 6.26 2.86 16.12
CA TYR A 5 7.12 1.87 15.49
C TYR A 5 8.29 2.55 14.78
N PHE A 6 8.02 3.53 13.92
CA PHE A 6 9.07 4.25 13.22
C PHE A 6 9.97 5.08 14.15
N SER A 7 9.46 5.60 15.27
CA SER A 7 10.31 6.31 16.23
C SER A 7 11.23 5.37 17.01
N VAL A 8 10.83 4.12 17.22
CA VAL A 8 11.64 3.11 17.93
C VAL A 8 12.66 2.45 17.00
N PHE A 9 12.22 1.98 15.83
CA PHE A 9 13.04 1.14 14.96
C PHE A 9 13.77 1.91 13.85
N GLU A 10 13.23 3.06 13.42
CA GLU A 10 13.73 3.82 12.26
C GLU A 10 13.87 5.33 12.56
N PRO A 11 14.44 5.74 13.71
CA PRO A 11 14.41 7.13 14.16
C PRO A 11 15.14 8.08 13.20
N GLU A 12 16.18 7.61 12.52
CA GLU A 12 16.92 8.40 11.54
C GLU A 12 16.10 8.72 10.29
N LEU A 13 15.28 7.77 9.81
CA LEU A 13 14.35 8.01 8.70
C LEU A 13 13.30 9.05 9.09
N VAL A 14 12.81 9.01 10.34
CA VAL A 14 11.87 10.02 10.85
C VAL A 14 12.52 11.41 10.89
N LYS A 15 13.74 11.52 11.42
CA LYS A 15 14.50 12.79 11.44
C LYS A 15 14.75 13.31 10.03
N GLU A 16 15.08 12.45 9.09
CA GLU A 16 15.31 12.83 7.70
C GLU A 16 14.03 13.30 7.00
N HIS A 17 12.91 12.60 7.21
CA HIS A 17 11.62 12.99 6.63
C HIS A 17 11.17 14.36 7.14
N ARG A 18 11.37 14.66 8.43
CA ARG A 18 11.06 15.97 9.02
C ARG A 18 11.82 17.14 8.41
N LYS A 19 12.93 16.89 7.69
CA LYS A 19 13.67 17.95 6.98
C LYS A 19 12.91 18.45 5.75
N ASN A 20 11.82 17.79 5.33
CA ASN A 20 11.01 18.15 4.17
C ASN A 20 11.84 18.30 2.88
N ARG A 21 12.86 17.45 2.71
CA ARG A 21 13.71 17.41 1.51
C ARG A 21 13.47 16.12 0.75
N LEU A 22 12.94 16.24 -0.47
CA LEU A 22 12.85 15.11 -1.38
C LEU A 22 14.24 14.70 -1.84
N ARG A 23 14.73 13.57 -1.33
CA ARG A 23 15.95 12.92 -1.83
C ARG A 23 15.56 11.86 -2.83
N ARG A 24 16.07 11.98 -4.06
CA ARG A 24 15.87 10.95 -5.09
C ARG A 24 16.57 9.67 -4.65
N LYS A 25 15.80 8.62 -4.39
CA LYS A 25 16.31 7.27 -4.10
C LYS A 25 16.41 6.49 -5.42
N ARG A 26 17.36 5.55 -5.48
CA ARG A 26 17.41 4.51 -6.52
C ARG A 26 16.86 3.24 -5.90
N PHE A 27 15.86 2.66 -6.55
CA PHE A 27 15.32 1.37 -6.20
C PHE A 27 15.87 0.34 -7.19
N TRP A 28 16.23 -0.83 -6.68
CA TRP A 28 16.69 -1.95 -7.48
C TRP A 28 15.69 -3.08 -7.27
N ALA A 29 15.16 -3.61 -8.37
CA ALA A 29 14.23 -4.74 -8.36
C ALA A 29 14.91 -5.94 -9.02
N ALA A 30 14.83 -7.10 -8.38
CA ALA A 30 15.36 -8.36 -8.87
C ALA A 30 14.53 -8.96 -10.03
N GLY A 31 13.27 -8.53 -10.17
CA GLY A 31 12.39 -8.97 -11.24
C GLY A 31 10.99 -8.40 -11.16
N VAL A 32 10.08 -8.97 -11.96
CA VAL A 32 8.65 -8.68 -11.93
C VAL A 32 8.10 -9.00 -10.56
N ASN A 33 7.24 -8.12 -10.05
CA ASN A 33 6.65 -8.20 -8.73
C ASN A 33 7.69 -8.27 -7.61
N ASP A 34 8.88 -7.70 -7.74
CA ASP A 34 9.85 -7.59 -6.63
C ASP A 34 9.65 -6.31 -5.79
N ILE A 35 9.13 -5.26 -6.41
CA ILE A 35 8.77 -4.01 -5.75
C ILE A 35 7.49 -3.49 -6.37
N TRP A 36 6.51 -3.11 -5.54
CA TRP A 36 5.34 -2.35 -6.00
C TRP A 36 5.41 -0.92 -5.49
N ALA A 37 5.39 0.03 -6.42
CA ALA A 37 5.29 1.45 -6.15
C ALA A 37 3.82 1.85 -5.99
N VAL A 38 3.44 2.22 -4.77
CA VAL A 38 2.08 2.68 -4.45
C VAL A 38 2.08 4.20 -4.29
N ASP A 39 1.15 4.86 -4.97
CA ASP A 39 0.98 6.31 -4.93
C ASP A 39 -0.49 6.72 -4.84
N GLN A 40 -0.75 7.92 -4.33
CA GLN A 40 -2.09 8.48 -4.19
C GLN A 40 -2.12 9.93 -4.67
N HIS A 41 -3.06 10.26 -5.56
CA HIS A 41 -3.17 11.59 -6.14
C HIS A 41 -4.43 12.34 -5.68
N ASP A 42 -4.24 13.58 -5.22
CA ASP A 42 -5.29 14.50 -4.76
C ASP A 42 -5.73 15.57 -5.79
N LYS A 43 -5.19 15.57 -7.02
CA LYS A 43 -5.51 16.60 -8.05
C LYS A 43 -7.01 16.75 -8.30
N TRP A 44 -7.73 15.62 -8.31
CA TRP A 44 -9.18 15.60 -8.53
C TRP A 44 -9.97 15.86 -7.26
N LYS A 45 -9.32 15.85 -6.09
CA LYS A 45 -9.97 16.03 -4.80
C LYS A 45 -10.49 17.45 -4.67
N TYR A 46 -9.70 18.42 -5.10
CA TYR A 46 -10.05 19.84 -5.02
C TYR A 46 -11.22 20.24 -5.94
N LYS A 47 -11.44 19.51 -7.05
CA LYS A 47 -12.50 19.84 -8.03
C LYS A 47 -13.73 18.94 -7.93
N PHE A 48 -13.53 17.67 -7.62
CA PHE A 48 -14.56 16.63 -7.72
C PHE A 48 -14.75 15.84 -6.43
N GLY A 49 -13.93 16.09 -5.40
CA GLY A 49 -13.94 15.28 -4.18
C GLY A 49 -13.39 13.87 -4.37
N LEU A 50 -12.65 13.61 -5.46
CA LEU A 50 -12.13 12.29 -5.83
C LEU A 50 -10.61 12.24 -5.69
N ALA A 51 -10.11 11.19 -5.05
CA ALA A 51 -8.71 10.83 -4.94
C ALA A 51 -8.41 9.58 -5.77
N LEU A 52 -7.27 9.58 -6.44
CA LEU A 52 -6.79 8.45 -7.23
C LEU A 52 -5.79 7.64 -6.40
N HIS A 53 -5.84 6.33 -6.53
CA HIS A 53 -4.95 5.39 -5.86
C HIS A 53 -4.35 4.46 -6.91
N THR A 54 -3.02 4.38 -6.96
CA THR A 54 -2.30 3.61 -7.97
C THR A 54 -1.30 2.67 -7.34
N GLY A 55 -1.22 1.45 -7.86
CA GLY A 55 -0.16 0.49 -7.59
C GLY A 55 0.51 0.10 -8.91
N ILE A 56 1.82 0.26 -9.01
CA ILE A 56 2.57 0.04 -10.25
C ILE A 56 3.80 -0.81 -9.94
N ASP A 57 4.07 -1.80 -10.78
CA ASP A 57 5.37 -2.48 -10.83
C ASP A 57 6.33 -1.66 -11.70
N PRO A 58 7.38 -1.05 -11.12
CA PRO A 58 8.34 -0.24 -11.87
C PRO A 58 9.30 -1.06 -12.74
N PHE A 59 9.43 -2.38 -12.53
CA PHE A 59 10.32 -3.24 -13.32
C PHE A 59 9.78 -3.42 -14.75
N ILE A 60 8.48 -3.72 -14.87
CA ILE A 60 7.80 -3.86 -16.17
C ILE A 60 6.97 -2.63 -16.56
N GLY A 61 6.75 -1.69 -15.65
CA GLY A 61 5.86 -0.54 -15.87
C GLY A 61 4.37 -0.91 -15.88
N PHE A 62 3.99 -2.01 -15.23
CA PHE A 62 2.62 -2.51 -15.22
C PHE A 62 1.82 -1.88 -14.09
N THR A 63 0.61 -1.42 -14.38
CA THR A 63 -0.30 -0.89 -13.35
C THR A 63 -1.17 -2.02 -12.83
N HIS A 64 -0.95 -2.39 -11.57
CA HIS A 64 -1.75 -3.36 -10.84
C HIS A 64 -3.17 -2.84 -10.65
N TRP A 65 -3.30 -1.69 -9.99
CA TRP A 65 -4.60 -1.05 -9.79
C TRP A 65 -4.56 0.45 -10.06
N LEU A 66 -5.72 0.95 -10.51
CA LEU A 66 -6.09 2.35 -10.52
C LEU A 66 -7.50 2.46 -9.94
N LYS A 67 -7.60 2.82 -8.66
CA LYS A 67 -8.88 2.93 -7.93
C LYS A 67 -9.17 4.38 -7.59
N ILE A 68 -10.45 4.76 -7.62
CA ILE A 68 -10.92 6.11 -7.31
C ILE A 68 -11.74 6.06 -6.02
N TRP A 69 -11.49 6.98 -5.11
CA TRP A 69 -12.24 7.07 -3.85
C TRP A 69 -12.38 8.50 -3.35
N TRP A 70 -13.19 8.73 -2.31
CA TRP A 70 -13.37 10.08 -1.76
C TRP A 70 -12.23 10.55 -0.85
N THR A 71 -11.39 9.62 -0.36
CA THR A 71 -10.32 9.93 0.60
C THR A 71 -9.03 9.19 0.30
N ASN A 72 -7.92 9.92 0.36
CA ASN A 72 -6.56 9.38 0.35
C ASN A 72 -5.94 9.27 1.74
N SER A 73 -6.61 9.74 2.80
CA SER A 73 -6.03 9.83 4.15
C SER A 73 -6.23 8.57 4.99
N ASN A 74 -6.93 7.56 4.48
CA ASN A 74 -7.17 6.31 5.18
C ASN A 74 -6.19 5.22 4.70
N PRO A 75 -5.16 4.85 5.48
CA PRO A 75 -4.20 3.83 5.10
C PRO A 75 -4.82 2.43 4.96
N ARG A 76 -5.94 2.14 5.65
CA ARG A 76 -6.65 0.85 5.54
C ARG A 76 -7.19 0.62 4.14
N LEU A 77 -7.55 1.68 3.43
CA LEU A 77 -8.07 1.61 2.07
C LEU A 77 -6.97 1.22 1.07
N VAL A 78 -5.79 1.83 1.21
CA VAL A 78 -4.62 1.48 0.39
C VAL A 78 -4.21 0.03 0.63
N LEU A 79 -4.21 -0.38 1.91
CA LEU A 79 -3.94 -1.77 2.27
C LEU A 79 -4.97 -2.72 1.65
N SER A 80 -6.27 -2.43 1.70
CA SER A 80 -7.26 -3.30 1.07
C SER A 80 -7.02 -3.47 -0.43
N TYR A 81 -6.63 -2.41 -1.14
CA TYR A 81 -6.34 -2.50 -2.57
C TYR A 81 -5.14 -3.39 -2.88
N TYR A 82 -4.09 -3.29 -2.05
CA TYR A 82 -2.94 -4.17 -2.13
C TYR A 82 -3.33 -5.64 -1.87
N LEU A 83 -4.14 -5.90 -0.84
CA LEU A 83 -4.57 -7.26 -0.51
C LEU A 83 -5.46 -7.87 -1.59
N ASP A 84 -6.39 -7.09 -2.15
CA ASP A 84 -7.23 -7.52 -3.27
C ASP A 84 -6.36 -7.94 -4.47
N GLU A 85 -5.37 -7.13 -4.81
CA GLU A 85 -4.47 -7.38 -5.95
C GLU A 85 -3.61 -8.64 -5.73
N VAL A 86 -3.08 -8.79 -4.52
CA VAL A 86 -2.29 -9.97 -4.15
C VAL A 86 -3.13 -11.25 -4.23
N GLU A 87 -4.40 -11.17 -3.83
CA GLU A 87 -5.33 -12.29 -3.96
C GLU A 87 -5.61 -12.63 -5.43
N GLU A 88 -5.83 -11.62 -6.27
CA GLU A 88 -6.16 -11.80 -7.69
C GLU A 88 -4.98 -12.36 -8.50
N GLN A 89 -3.78 -11.82 -8.30
CA GLN A 89 -2.62 -12.25 -9.08
C GLN A 89 -1.90 -13.47 -8.51
N GLY A 90 -2.14 -13.81 -7.24
CA GLY A 90 -1.47 -14.93 -6.55
C GLY A 90 0.04 -14.72 -6.36
N PHE A 91 0.56 -13.51 -6.60
CA PHE A 91 1.97 -13.17 -6.39
C PHE A 91 2.17 -12.69 -4.96
N PHE A 92 2.92 -13.46 -4.18
CA PHE A 92 3.42 -13.03 -2.87
C PHE A 92 4.92 -12.82 -2.95
N LEU A 93 5.35 -11.56 -2.78
CA LEU A 93 6.70 -11.29 -2.32
C LEU A 93 6.80 -11.76 -0.89
N MET A 94 7.53 -12.86 -0.72
CA MET A 94 8.03 -13.37 0.55
C MET A 94 6.94 -13.77 1.56
N ASP A 95 6.77 -15.09 1.67
CA ASP A 95 6.28 -15.84 2.83
C ASP A 95 4.79 -16.30 2.80
N PRO A 96 4.53 -17.64 2.76
CA PRO A 96 3.20 -18.25 2.94
C PRO A 96 2.42 -17.80 4.19
N TRP A 97 3.08 -17.18 5.17
CA TRP A 97 2.43 -16.62 6.36
C TRP A 97 1.43 -15.50 6.06
N CYS A 98 1.67 -14.68 5.04
CA CYS A 98 0.77 -13.57 4.74
C CYS A 98 -0.57 -14.02 4.14
N LEU A 99 -0.60 -15.10 3.35
CA LEU A 99 -1.84 -15.76 2.90
C LEU A 99 -2.70 -16.20 4.08
N LYS A 100 -2.07 -16.76 5.12
CA LYS A 100 -2.78 -17.15 6.35
C LYS A 100 -3.38 -15.96 7.09
N VAL A 101 -2.71 -14.80 7.09
CA VAL A 101 -3.22 -13.57 7.71
C VAL A 101 -4.43 -13.03 6.96
N ILE A 102 -4.40 -13.03 5.62
CA ILE A 102 -5.53 -12.57 4.78
C ILE A 102 -6.74 -13.49 4.96
N LEU A 103 -6.53 -14.81 4.88
CA LEU A 103 -7.57 -15.82 5.13
C LEU A 103 -8.15 -15.70 6.54
N ALA A 104 -7.30 -15.53 7.56
CA ALA A 104 -7.73 -15.36 8.95
C ALA A 104 -8.55 -14.07 9.15
N GLN A 105 -8.14 -12.94 8.54
CA GLN A 105 -8.89 -11.68 8.59
C GLN A 105 -10.26 -11.81 7.91
N ARG A 106 -10.37 -12.57 6.81
CA ARG A 106 -11.65 -12.86 6.17
C ARG A 106 -12.57 -13.75 6.98
N ILE A 107 -12.04 -14.79 7.64
CA ILE A 107 -12.81 -15.63 8.56
C ILE A 107 -13.34 -14.80 9.75
N LEU A 108 -12.50 -13.92 10.30
CA LEU A 108 -12.91 -13.00 11.36
C LEU A 108 -13.97 -11.98 10.87
N ALA A 109 -13.80 -11.42 9.67
CA ALA A 109 -14.76 -10.48 9.09
C ALA A 109 -16.10 -11.14 8.71
N SER A 110 -16.09 -12.41 8.25
CA SER A 110 -17.33 -13.14 7.94
C SER A 110 -18.08 -13.56 9.20
N GLN A 111 -17.37 -13.90 10.29
CA GLN A 111 -17.96 -14.19 11.60
C GLN A 111 -18.58 -12.95 12.27
N MET A 112 -18.14 -11.74 11.90
CA MET A 112 -18.72 -10.47 12.38
C MET A 112 -19.89 -9.96 11.51
N ALA A 113 -20.13 -10.56 10.34
CA ALA A 113 -21.15 -10.12 9.38
C ALA A 113 -22.44 -10.98 9.40
N THR A 114 -22.50 -12.02 10.22
CA THR A 114 -23.74 -12.73 10.53
C THR A 114 -24.47 -12.03 11.69
N PRO A 115 -25.78 -11.78 11.58
CA PRO A 115 -26.56 -11.10 12.62
C PRO A 115 -26.59 -11.85 13.95
#